data_AF-A0A937II44-F1
#
_entry.id   AF-A0A937II44-F1
#
_cell.length_a   1.000
_cell.length_b   1.000
_cell.length_c   1.000
_cell.angle_alpha   90.00
_cell.angle_beta   90.00
_cell.angle_gamma   90.00
#
_symmetry.space_group_name_H-M   'P 1'
#
loop_
_entity.id
_entity.type
_entity.pdbx_description
1 polymer ?
#
loop_
_entity_poly.entity_id
_entity_poly.type
_entity_poly.pdbx_seq_one_letter_code
_entity_poly.pdbx_strand_id
1 'polypeptide(L)'
;MTFDLDNTLWDVTQTIMAAEKLLRSWMAEHTPAALGIYASEQVGVIRERVLATYAEKRHDLSFLRTEVLRHCMMETDMTPADAEENAIRAFEIFFAARNDVVFYPNAIKTLEILSQRYALYALTNGNANINRVGIGRFFSGAVSSADVGASKPDKQMFTAVLTKAGVTPERA
;
A
#
# COMPACT_ATOMS: atom_id res chain seq x y z
N MET A 1 -8.25 7.16 19.50
CA MET A 1 -6.93 7.64 19.03
C MET A 1 -6.53 6.98 17.71
N THR A 2 -6.14 7.79 16.72
CA THR A 2 -5.68 7.31 15.40
C THR A 2 -4.17 7.50 15.19
N PHE A 3 -3.56 6.64 14.39
CA PHE A 3 -2.15 6.74 13.99
C PHE A 3 -2.02 6.71 12.48
N ASP A 4 -1.20 7.63 11.96
CA ASP A 4 -0.58 7.38 10.66
C ASP A 4 0.51 6.29 10.81
N LEU A 5 0.85 5.65 9.70
CA LEU A 5 1.80 4.53 9.70
C LEU A 5 3.15 4.95 9.10
N ASP A 6 3.13 5.24 7.81
CA ASP A 6 4.30 5.64 7.03
C ASP A 6 4.87 6.97 7.56
N ASN A 7 6.19 7.05 7.75
CA ASN A 7 6.92 8.19 8.35
C ASN A 7 6.48 8.57 9.78
N THR A 8 5.67 7.74 10.42
CA THR A 8 5.35 7.86 11.86
C THR A 8 5.98 6.71 12.63
N LEU A 9 5.86 5.47 12.13
CA LEU A 9 6.37 4.27 12.77
C LEU A 9 7.63 3.71 12.10
N TRP A 10 7.88 4.05 10.84
CA TRP A 10 9.05 3.63 10.04
C TRP A 10 9.28 4.60 8.88
N ASP A 11 10.44 4.50 8.24
CA ASP A 11 10.75 5.24 7.02
C ASP A 11 10.11 4.56 5.79
N VAL A 12 9.14 5.24 5.18
CA VAL A 12 8.44 4.71 4.00
C VAL A 12 9.35 4.65 2.77
N THR A 13 10.29 5.59 2.64
CA THR A 13 11.16 5.68 1.47
C THR A 13 12.05 4.45 1.40
N GLN A 14 12.71 4.10 2.51
CA GLN A 14 13.56 2.91 2.58
C GLN A 14 12.77 1.63 2.32
N THR A 15 11.57 1.54 2.90
CA THR A 15 10.66 0.40 2.72
C THR A 15 10.26 0.22 1.25
N ILE A 16 9.85 1.30 0.59
CA ILE A 16 9.43 1.26 -0.82
C ILE A 16 10.61 0.97 -1.74
N MET A 17 11.80 1.53 -1.47
CA MET A 17 13.00 1.23 -2.24
C MET A 17 13.38 -0.26 -2.16
N ALA A 18 13.32 -0.86 -0.96
CA ALA A 18 13.56 -2.29 -0.78
C ALA A 18 12.53 -3.14 -1.52
N ALA A 19 11.25 -2.79 -1.42
CA ALA A 19 10.17 -3.48 -2.11
C ALA A 19 10.29 -3.40 -3.64
N GLU A 20 10.64 -2.23 -4.17
CA GLU A 20 10.86 -2.00 -5.59
C GLU A 20 12.05 -2.82 -6.12
N LYS A 21 13.12 -2.96 -5.33
CA LYS A 21 14.27 -3.81 -5.68
C LYS A 21 13.88 -5.28 -5.80
N LEU A 22 13.07 -5.79 -4.86
CA LEU A 22 12.63 -7.20 -4.89
C LEU A 22 11.65 -7.46 -6.04
N LEU A 23 10.71 -6.55 -6.28
CA LEU A 23 9.83 -6.59 -7.45
C LEU A 23 10.63 -6.70 -8.76
N ARG A 24 11.61 -5.81 -8.96
CA ARG A 24 12.44 -5.80 -10.17
C ARG A 24 13.28 -7.07 -10.31
N SER A 25 13.79 -7.59 -9.20
CA SER A 25 14.53 -8.85 -9.19
C SER A 25 13.65 -10.02 -9.63
N TRP A 26 12.41 -10.09 -9.11
CA TRP A 26 11.44 -11.10 -9.52
C TRP A 26 11.08 -10.96 -11.01
N MET A 27 10.80 -9.74 -11.49
CA MET A 27 10.51 -9.51 -12.90
C MET A 27 11.69 -9.86 -13.82
N ALA A 28 12.94 -9.64 -13.38
CA ALA A 28 14.11 -10.00 -14.17
C ALA A 28 14.19 -11.50 -14.45
N GLU A 29 13.76 -12.32 -13.50
CA GLU A 29 13.74 -13.78 -13.62
C GLU A 29 12.51 -14.30 -14.37
N HIS A 30 11.33 -13.70 -14.14
CA HIS A 30 10.05 -14.26 -14.60
C HIS A 30 9.48 -13.54 -15.82
N THR A 31 9.69 -12.23 -15.94
CA THR A 31 9.08 -11.36 -16.96
C THR A 31 10.07 -10.32 -17.53
N PRO A 32 11.26 -10.72 -18.01
CA PRO A 32 12.36 -9.78 -18.33
C PRO A 32 12.01 -8.76 -19.42
N ALA A 33 11.17 -9.13 -20.40
CA ALA A 33 10.69 -8.18 -21.41
C ALA A 33 9.82 -7.08 -20.78
N ALA A 34 8.89 -7.45 -19.89
CA ALA A 34 8.04 -6.49 -19.18
C ALA A 34 8.84 -5.63 -18.19
N LEU A 35 9.91 -6.17 -17.59
CA LEU A 35 10.85 -5.38 -16.79
C LEU A 35 11.50 -4.27 -17.61
N GLY A 36 11.88 -4.55 -18.87
CA GLY A 36 12.42 -3.54 -19.78
C GLY A 36 11.49 -2.33 -19.93
N ILE A 37 10.18 -2.56 -20.01
CA ILE A 37 9.15 -1.52 -20.09
C ILE A 37 8.97 -0.82 -18.75
N TYR A 38 8.77 -1.59 -17.67
CA TYR A 38 8.54 -1.07 -16.31
C TYR A 38 9.74 -0.27 -15.75
N ALA A 39 10.95 -0.57 -16.21
CA ALA A 39 12.17 0.15 -15.83
C ALA A 39 12.49 1.37 -16.72
N SER A 40 11.73 1.58 -17.78
CA SER A 40 11.90 2.70 -18.70
C SER A 40 10.95 3.85 -18.40
N GLU A 41 11.13 4.98 -19.09
CA GLU A 41 10.21 6.12 -19.04
C GLU A 41 8.77 5.77 -19.48
N GLN A 42 8.57 4.65 -20.20
CA GLN A 42 7.24 4.20 -20.62
C GLN A 42 6.31 3.91 -19.44
N VAL A 43 6.87 3.52 -18.27
CA VAL A 43 6.06 3.24 -17.07
C VAL A 43 5.28 4.48 -16.61
N GLY A 44 5.81 5.68 -16.83
CA GLY A 44 5.12 6.93 -16.53
C GLY A 44 3.88 7.11 -17.39
N VAL A 45 4.01 6.88 -18.70
CA VAL A 45 2.91 6.94 -19.66
C VAL A 45 1.83 5.90 -19.36
N ILE A 46 2.24 4.66 -19.05
CA ILE A 46 1.31 3.59 -18.65
C ILE A 46 0.55 3.98 -17.39
N ARG A 47 1.26 4.51 -16.38
CA ARG A 47 0.63 4.96 -15.13
C ARG A 47 -0.38 6.07 -15.35
N GLU A 48 -0.07 7.06 -16.20
CA GLU A 48 -1.02 8.13 -16.55
C GLU A 48 -2.28 7.58 -17.22
N ARG A 49 -2.14 6.63 -18.15
CA ARG A 49 -3.28 5.96 -18.79
C ARG A 49 -4.13 5.23 -17.75
N VAL A 50 -3.52 4.44 -16.87
CA VAL A 50 -4.23 3.73 -15.78
C VAL A 50 -5.00 4.72 -14.89
N LEU A 51 -4.37 5.85 -14.51
CA LEU A 51 -5.02 6.89 -13.69
C LEU A 51 -6.14 7.64 -14.40
N ALA A 52 -6.11 7.70 -15.73
CA ALA A 52 -7.18 8.27 -16.55
C ALA A 52 -8.35 7.30 -16.72
N THR A 53 -8.06 6.01 -16.94
CA THR A 53 -9.06 4.94 -17.09
C THR A 53 -9.78 4.64 -15.78
N TYR A 54 -9.05 4.61 -14.65
CA TYR A 54 -9.55 4.25 -13.34
C TYR A 54 -9.45 5.43 -12.36
N ALA A 55 -10.02 6.58 -12.74
CA ALA A 55 -9.93 7.81 -11.96
C ALA A 55 -10.52 7.67 -10.54
N GLU A 56 -11.54 6.84 -10.38
CA GLU A 56 -12.17 6.49 -9.10
C GLU A 56 -11.30 5.61 -8.19
N LYS A 57 -10.29 4.94 -8.75
CA LYS A 57 -9.34 4.07 -8.03
C LYS A 57 -8.02 4.75 -7.68
N ARG A 58 -7.91 6.07 -7.87
CA ARG A 58 -6.68 6.84 -7.56
C ARG A 58 -6.20 6.69 -6.11
N HIS A 59 -7.11 6.37 -5.19
CA HIS A 59 -6.85 6.19 -3.77
C HIS A 59 -6.40 4.75 -3.40
N ASP A 60 -6.47 3.82 -4.35
CA ASP A 60 -6.10 2.42 -4.17
C ASP A 60 -4.73 2.13 -4.81
N LEU A 61 -3.67 2.36 -4.02
CA LEU A 61 -2.29 2.20 -4.50
C LEU A 61 -1.93 0.75 -4.85
N SER A 62 -2.64 -0.23 -4.27
CA SER A 62 -2.45 -1.65 -4.59
C SER A 62 -3.01 -1.93 -5.98
N PHE A 63 -4.26 -1.54 -6.23
CA PHE A 63 -4.88 -1.64 -7.55
C PHE A 63 -4.06 -0.95 -8.62
N LEU A 64 -3.67 0.31 -8.41
CA LEU A 64 -2.91 1.08 -9.40
C LEU A 64 -1.59 0.41 -9.77
N ARG A 65 -0.86 -0.16 -8.79
CA ARG A 65 0.41 -0.84 -9.08
C ARG A 65 0.19 -2.14 -9.83
N THR A 66 -0.77 -2.97 -9.43
CA THR A 66 -1.11 -4.20 -10.15
C THR A 66 -1.49 -3.90 -11.59
N GLU A 67 -2.30 -2.87 -11.81
CA GLU A 67 -2.76 -2.50 -13.14
C GLU A 67 -1.62 -1.95 -14.02
N VAL A 68 -0.71 -1.16 -13.47
CA VAL A 68 0.50 -0.73 -14.19
C VAL A 68 1.37 -1.92 -14.58
N LEU A 69 1.57 -2.88 -13.66
CA LEU A 69 2.34 -4.11 -13.95
C LEU A 69 1.67 -4.93 -15.06
N ARG A 70 0.35 -5.10 -14.99
CA ARG A 70 -0.45 -5.80 -15.98
C ARG A 70 -0.31 -5.15 -17.37
N HIS A 71 -0.42 -3.83 -17.44
CA HIS A 71 -0.21 -3.09 -18.69
C HIS A 71 1.21 -3.27 -19.23
N CYS A 72 2.26 -3.17 -18.39
CA CYS A 72 3.63 -3.45 -18.85
C CYS A 72 3.77 -4.86 -19.42
N MET A 73 3.08 -5.85 -18.88
CA MET A 73 3.11 -7.24 -19.37
C MET A 73 2.31 -7.41 -20.67
N MET A 74 1.19 -6.69 -20.83
CA MET A 74 0.41 -6.70 -22.08
C MET A 74 1.10 -6.06 -23.28
N GLU A 75 2.08 -5.18 -23.04
CA GLU A 75 2.93 -4.60 -24.09
C GLU A 75 4.02 -5.58 -24.57
N THR A 76 3.99 -6.83 -24.11
CA THR A 76 4.88 -7.93 -24.53
C THR A 76 4.08 -9.02 -25.25
N ASP A 77 4.73 -10.10 -25.67
CA ASP A 77 4.08 -11.24 -26.32
C ASP A 77 3.25 -12.14 -25.37
N MET A 78 3.02 -11.72 -24.12
CA MET A 78 2.19 -12.45 -23.15
C MET A 78 0.72 -12.45 -23.54
N THR A 79 0.02 -13.56 -23.27
CA THR A 79 -1.43 -13.56 -23.36
C THR A 79 -2.04 -12.67 -22.27
N PRO A 80 -3.28 -12.15 -22.45
CA PRO A 80 -3.93 -11.39 -21.39
C PRO A 80 -4.07 -12.14 -20.06
N ALA A 81 -4.23 -13.46 -20.11
CA ALA A 81 -4.32 -14.30 -18.91
C ALA A 81 -2.97 -14.41 -18.19
N ASP A 82 -1.88 -14.62 -18.94
CA ASP A 82 -0.53 -14.69 -18.36
C ASP A 82 -0.11 -13.32 -17.79
N ALA A 83 -0.46 -12.23 -18.46
CA ALA A 83 -0.19 -10.88 -17.99
C ALA A 83 -0.90 -10.57 -16.66
N GLU A 84 -2.17 -10.97 -16.53
CA GLU A 84 -2.94 -10.84 -15.28
C GLU A 84 -2.28 -11.66 -14.15
N GLU A 85 -2.02 -12.94 -14.40
CA GLU A 85 -1.45 -13.83 -13.39
C GLU A 85 -0.07 -13.35 -12.90
N ASN A 86 0.79 -12.97 -13.84
CA ASN A 86 2.13 -12.49 -13.49
C ASN A 86 2.08 -11.11 -12.81
N ALA A 87 1.14 -10.23 -13.15
CA ALA A 87 0.98 -8.94 -12.48
C ALA A 87 0.57 -9.12 -11.01
N ILE A 88 -0.35 -10.04 -10.73
CA ILE A 88 -0.74 -10.40 -9.36
C ILE A 88 0.45 -10.96 -8.59
N ARG A 89 1.21 -11.90 -9.17
CA ARG A 89 2.39 -12.49 -8.53
C ARG A 89 3.47 -11.43 -8.26
N ALA A 90 3.79 -10.59 -9.23
CA ALA A 90 4.73 -9.50 -9.10
C ALA A 90 4.31 -8.52 -8.00
N PHE A 91 3.02 -8.15 -7.97
CA PHE A 91 2.48 -7.28 -6.93
C PHE A 91 2.59 -7.91 -5.54
N GLU A 92 2.32 -9.21 -5.37
CA GLU A 92 2.48 -9.87 -4.06
C GLU A 92 3.93 -9.86 -3.57
N ILE A 93 4.93 -9.99 -4.46
CA ILE A 93 6.35 -9.81 -4.11
C ILE A 93 6.62 -8.40 -3.59
N PHE A 94 6.16 -7.38 -4.33
CA PHE A 94 6.26 -6.00 -3.88
C PHE A 94 5.55 -5.80 -2.54
N PHE A 95 4.35 -6.32 -2.40
CA PHE A 95 3.47 -6.07 -1.27
C PHE A 95 3.97 -6.75 0.00
N ALA A 96 4.51 -7.96 -0.09
CA ALA A 96 5.20 -8.61 1.02
C ALA A 96 6.37 -7.75 1.52
N ALA A 97 7.26 -7.34 0.61
CA ALA A 97 8.42 -6.52 0.95
C ALA A 97 8.04 -5.12 1.47
N ARG A 98 6.98 -4.50 0.93
CA ARG A 98 6.47 -3.21 1.41
C ARG A 98 5.98 -3.28 2.86
N ASN A 99 5.62 -4.47 3.34
CA ASN A 99 5.18 -4.68 4.72
C ASN A 99 6.30 -5.23 5.62
N ASP A 100 7.48 -5.51 5.08
CA ASP A 100 8.68 -5.84 5.84
C ASP A 100 9.41 -4.54 6.22
N VAL A 101 9.02 -3.97 7.35
CA VAL A 101 9.42 -2.62 7.76
C VAL A 101 10.46 -2.64 8.87
N VAL A 102 11.33 -1.63 8.87
CA VAL A 102 12.23 -1.35 9.99
C VAL A 102 11.63 -0.22 10.83
N PHE A 103 11.18 -0.54 12.04
CA PHE A 103 10.59 0.43 12.95
C PHE A 103 11.59 1.47 13.44
N TYR A 104 11.11 2.69 13.64
CA TYR A 104 11.87 3.69 14.39
C TYR A 104 12.11 3.24 15.84
N PRO A 105 13.19 3.71 16.47
CA PRO A 105 13.45 3.44 17.88
C PRO A 105 12.23 3.75 18.75
N ASN A 106 11.89 2.84 19.66
CA ASN A 106 10.75 2.90 20.57
C ASN A 106 9.35 2.85 19.92
N ALA A 107 9.18 2.79 18.59
CA ALA A 107 7.84 2.78 17.98
C ALA A 107 6.96 1.64 18.54
N ILE A 108 7.49 0.42 18.59
CA ILE A 108 6.77 -0.74 19.14
C ILE A 108 6.45 -0.57 20.63
N LYS A 109 7.42 -0.11 21.43
CA LYS A 109 7.23 0.11 22.87
C LYS A 109 6.16 1.17 23.14
N THR A 110 6.13 2.24 22.33
CA THR A 110 5.11 3.28 22.41
C THR A 110 3.73 2.72 22.06
N LEU A 111 3.61 1.93 20.98
CA LEU A 111 2.35 1.28 20.63
C LEU A 111 1.84 0.36 21.76
N GLU A 112 2.73 -0.42 22.36
CA GLU A 112 2.41 -1.30 23.48
C GLU A 112 1.82 -0.50 24.66
N ILE A 113 2.51 0.54 25.11
CA ILE A 113 2.06 1.40 26.23
C ILE A 113 0.71 2.06 25.92
N LEU A 114 0.55 2.59 24.69
CA LEU A 114 -0.66 3.31 24.32
C LEU A 114 -1.85 2.38 24.13
N SER A 115 -1.65 1.18 23.59
CA SER A 115 -2.71 0.18 23.41
C SER A 115 -3.31 -0.33 24.72
N GLN A 116 -2.59 -0.20 25.84
CA GLN A 116 -3.11 -0.53 27.17
C GLN A 116 -4.09 0.52 27.71
N ARG A 117 -4.09 1.74 27.16
CA ARG A 117 -4.88 2.87 27.66
C ARG A 117 -5.93 3.35 26.66
N TYR A 118 -5.70 3.16 25.37
CA TYR A 118 -6.54 3.67 24.30
C TYR A 118 -6.79 2.60 23.25
N ALA A 119 -7.99 2.61 22.66
CA ALA A 119 -8.24 1.90 21.42
C ALA A 119 -7.51 2.62 20.27
N LEU A 120 -6.54 1.93 19.66
CA LEU A 120 -5.71 2.49 18.59
C LEU A 120 -6.29 2.10 17.23
N TYR A 121 -6.39 3.05 16.31
CA TYR A 121 -6.79 2.80 14.93
C TYR A 121 -5.73 3.30 13.96
N ALA A 122 -5.33 2.46 12.99
CA ALA A 122 -4.46 2.91 11.91
C ALA A 122 -5.26 3.67 10.85
N LEU A 123 -4.74 4.79 10.37
CA LEU A 123 -5.34 5.61 9.32
C LEU A 123 -4.29 6.00 8.29
N THR A 124 -4.28 5.35 7.13
CA THR A 124 -3.19 5.46 6.14
C THR A 124 -3.71 5.84 4.74
N ASN A 125 -2.91 6.62 3.99
CA ASN A 125 -3.09 6.81 2.54
C ASN A 125 -2.31 5.77 1.72
N GLY A 126 -1.46 4.99 2.39
CA GLY A 126 -0.69 3.92 1.79
C GLY A 126 -1.46 2.60 1.83
N ASN A 127 -0.76 1.53 1.48
CA ASN A 127 -1.27 0.16 1.54
C ASN A 127 -0.57 -0.69 2.63
N ALA A 128 0.06 -0.07 3.64
CA ALA A 128 0.58 -0.81 4.78
C ALA A 128 -0.54 -1.63 5.43
N ASN A 129 -0.28 -2.92 5.62
CA ASN A 129 -1.18 -3.84 6.30
C ASN A 129 -0.62 -4.15 7.70
N ILE A 130 -1.31 -3.68 8.73
CA ILE A 130 -0.88 -3.82 10.14
C ILE A 130 -0.66 -5.29 10.58
N ASN A 131 -1.35 -6.25 9.95
CA ASN A 131 -1.17 -7.66 10.26
C ASN A 131 0.09 -8.22 9.58
N ARG A 132 0.31 -7.91 8.29
CA ARG A 132 1.55 -8.31 7.59
C ARG A 132 2.80 -7.67 8.22
N VAL A 133 2.68 -6.43 8.67
CA VAL A 133 3.73 -5.69 9.42
C VAL A 133 3.96 -6.27 10.83
N GLY A 134 3.04 -7.08 11.37
CA GLY A 134 3.19 -7.70 12.68
C GLY A 134 2.83 -6.81 13.88
N ILE A 135 2.13 -5.70 13.66
CA ILE A 135 1.67 -4.76 14.70
C ILE A 135 0.17 -4.81 14.95
N GLY A 136 -0.58 -5.65 14.23
CA GLY A 136 -2.04 -5.74 14.30
C GLY A 136 -2.59 -5.90 15.72
N ARG A 137 -1.86 -6.60 16.60
CA ARG A 137 -2.24 -6.79 18.02
C ARG A 137 -2.39 -5.49 18.82
N PHE A 138 -1.77 -4.39 18.40
CA PHE A 138 -1.85 -3.10 19.10
C PHE A 138 -3.05 -2.26 18.64
N PHE A 139 -3.69 -2.64 17.53
CA PHE A 139 -4.74 -1.85 16.88
C PHE A 139 -6.10 -2.53 16.98
N SER A 140 -7.12 -1.76 17.35
CA SER A 140 -8.53 -2.18 17.29
C SER A 140 -9.08 -2.19 15.86
N GLY A 141 -8.38 -1.53 14.92
CA GLY A 141 -8.69 -1.59 13.50
C GLY A 141 -7.76 -0.75 12.65
N ALA A 142 -7.92 -0.87 11.33
CA ALA A 142 -7.27 -0.02 10.34
C ALA A 142 -8.29 0.49 9.32
N VAL A 143 -8.01 1.67 8.76
CA VAL A 143 -8.71 2.28 7.64
C VAL A 143 -7.65 2.83 6.67
N SER A 144 -7.76 2.44 5.41
CA SER A 144 -6.91 2.91 4.31
C SER A 144 -7.69 3.80 3.35
N SER A 145 -6.97 4.54 2.51
CA SER A 145 -7.59 5.33 1.44
C SER A 145 -8.34 4.47 0.43
N ALA A 146 -7.91 3.23 0.22
CA ALA A 146 -8.59 2.26 -0.64
C ALA A 146 -9.95 1.86 -0.06
N ASP A 147 -10.05 1.68 1.26
CA ASP A 147 -11.31 1.33 1.94
C ASP A 147 -12.36 2.43 1.84
N VAL A 148 -11.91 3.70 1.86
CA VAL A 148 -12.78 4.88 1.91
C VAL A 148 -13.08 5.44 0.52
N GLY A 149 -12.18 5.25 -0.46
CA GLY A 149 -12.25 5.94 -1.74
C GLY A 149 -11.88 7.43 -1.66
N ALA A 150 -11.12 7.81 -0.63
CA ALA A 150 -10.61 9.16 -0.42
C ALA A 150 -9.24 9.10 0.27
N SER A 151 -8.51 10.21 0.37
CA SER A 151 -7.21 10.26 1.04
C SER A 151 -7.15 11.43 2.02
N LYS A 152 -6.39 11.28 3.11
CA LYS A 152 -6.09 12.39 4.02
C LYS A 152 -5.51 13.56 3.20
N PRO A 153 -5.94 14.82 3.46
CA PRO A 153 -6.71 15.28 4.62
C PRO A 153 -8.25 15.26 4.46
N ASP A 154 -8.83 14.53 3.50
CA ASP A 154 -10.28 14.46 3.33
C ASP A 154 -10.98 13.98 4.62
N LYS A 155 -12.06 14.66 5.01
CA LYS A 155 -12.84 14.39 6.22
C LYS A 155 -13.41 12.97 6.23
N GLN A 156 -13.71 12.40 5.07
CA GLN A 156 -14.24 11.04 4.93
C GLN A 156 -13.32 10.00 5.59
N MET A 157 -12.00 10.20 5.54
CA MET A 157 -11.02 9.31 6.20
C MET A 157 -11.22 9.26 7.71
N PHE A 158 -11.43 10.42 8.33
CA PHE A 158 -11.62 10.53 9.78
C PHE A 158 -13.01 10.03 10.18
N THR A 159 -14.05 10.39 9.42
CA THR A 159 -15.41 9.89 9.62
C THR A 159 -15.44 8.36 9.57
N ALA A 160 -14.78 7.74 8.60
CA ALA A 160 -14.72 6.28 8.47
C ALA A 160 -14.13 5.60 9.71
N VAL A 161 -13.07 6.16 10.30
CA VAL A 161 -12.51 5.62 11.55
C VAL A 161 -13.44 5.82 12.73
N LEU A 162 -14.07 7.00 12.86
CA LEU A 162 -15.04 7.26 13.93
C LEU A 162 -16.22 6.29 13.86
N THR A 163 -16.76 6.05 12.67
CA THR A 163 -17.79 5.04 12.43
C THR A 163 -17.32 3.65 12.82
N LYS A 164 -16.10 3.25 12.41
CA LYS A 164 -15.51 1.95 12.76
C LYS A 164 -15.27 1.79 14.27
N ALA A 165 -14.96 2.89 14.96
CA ALA A 165 -14.73 2.93 16.39
C ALA A 165 -16.02 3.06 17.21
N GLY A 166 -17.15 3.42 16.59
CA GLY A 166 -18.42 3.64 17.28
C GLY A 166 -18.40 4.85 18.22
N VAL A 167 -17.59 5.87 17.93
CA VAL A 167 -17.43 7.07 18.79
C VAL A 167 -17.71 8.36 18.02
N THR A 168 -18.08 9.42 18.74
CA THR A 168 -18.19 10.77 18.19
C THR A 168 -16.83 11.49 18.22
N PRO A 169 -16.62 12.53 17.39
CA PRO A 169 -15.36 13.27 17.37
C PRO A 169 -14.92 13.80 18.74
N GLU A 170 -15.87 14.19 19.60
CA GLU A 170 -15.61 14.75 20.94
C GLU A 170 -15.13 13.70 21.94
N ARG A 171 -15.22 12.42 21.59
CA ARG A 171 -14.84 11.26 22.42
C ARG A 171 -13.72 10.42 21.78
N ALA A 172 -13.11 10.89 20.69
CA ALA A 172 -12.15 10.14 19.86
C ALA A 172 -10.68 10.31 20.30
#